data_AF-A0A7W0LLU8-F1
#
_entry.id   AF-A0A7W0LLU8-F1
#
_cell.length_a   1.000
_cell.length_b   1.000
_cell.length_c   1.000
_cell.angle_alpha   90.00
_cell.angle_beta   90.00
_cell.angle_gamma   90.00
#
_symmetry.space_group_name_H-M   'P 1'
#
loop_
_entity.id
_entity.type
_entity.pdbx_description
1 polymer ?
#
loop_
_entity_poly.entity_id
_entity_poly.type
_entity_poly.pdbx_seq_one_letter_code
_entity_poly.pdbx_strand_id
1 'polypeptide(L)' 'MEQLELDFSALDMMSAVESGVAWRSYRDAGGPRRRILADFLIASHASVHADRLLTRDRGFYRSHFSRLEVLDPAA' A
#
# COMPACT_ATOMS: atom_id res chain seq x y z
N MET A 1 5.59 18.43 24.36
CA MET A 1 5.20 17.80 23.09
C MET A 1 6.06 16.57 22.96
N GLU A 2 5.47 15.38 22.98
CA GLU A 2 6.19 14.17 22.58
C GLU A 2 6.52 14.27 21.08
N GLN A 3 7.76 13.94 20.71
CA GLN A 3 8.17 13.84 19.31
C GLN A 3 7.61 12.54 18.74
N LEU A 4 7.00 12.62 17.54
CA LEU A 4 6.72 11.42 16.77
C LEU A 4 8.04 10.78 16.35
N GLU A 5 8.22 9.51 16.69
CA GLU A 5 9.32 8.70 16.19
C GLU A 5 9.02 8.33 14.73
N LEU A 6 9.85 8.83 13.82
CA LEU A 6 9.76 8.58 12.39
C LEU A 6 11.04 7.87 11.96
N ASP A 7 10.89 6.72 11.34
CA ASP A 7 12.00 5.97 10.77
C ASP A 7 11.75 5.69 9.27
N PHE A 8 12.85 5.60 8.53
CA PHE A 8 12.80 5.21 7.12
C PHE A 8 12.98 3.71 6.98
N SER A 9 11.94 3.02 6.51
CA SER A 9 12.02 1.63 6.11
C SER A 9 12.20 1.53 4.59
N ALA A 10 13.33 0.95 4.17
CA ALA A 10 13.63 0.76 2.76
C ALA A 10 12.74 -0.32 2.13
N LEU A 11 12.50 -0.21 0.82
CA LEU A 11 11.83 -1.26 0.06
C LEU A 11 12.72 -2.50 -0.03
N ASP A 12 12.16 -3.68 0.23
CA ASP A 12 12.84 -4.96 0.09
C ASP A 12 12.34 -5.75 -1.14
N MET A 13 13.01 -6.87 -1.41
CA MET A 13 12.69 -7.74 -2.54
C MET A 13 11.29 -8.35 -2.43
N MET A 14 10.86 -8.70 -1.21
CA MET A 14 9.54 -9.31 -0.99
C MET A 14 8.42 -8.33 -1.38
N SER A 15 8.49 -7.11 -0.85
CA SER A 15 7.54 -6.03 -1.16
C SER A 15 7.55 -5.69 -2.65
N ALA A 16 8.73 -5.63 -3.28
CA ALA A 16 8.86 -5.33 -4.70
C ALA A 16 8.20 -6.39 -5.58
N VAL A 17 8.39 -7.68 -5.26
CA VAL A 17 7.78 -8.79 -6.00
C VAL A 17 6.27 -8.79 -5.84
N GLU A 18 5.76 -8.65 -4.62
CA GLU A 18 4.32 -8.57 -4.35
C GLU A 18 3.67 -7.40 -5.09
N SER A 19 4.35 -6.23 -5.11
CA SER A 19 3.90 -5.06 -5.86
C SER A 19 3.79 -5.35 -7.36
N GLY A 20 4.76 -6.08 -7.93
CA GLY A 20 4.74 -6.46 -9.33
C GLY A 20 3.57 -7.40 -9.68
N VAL A 21 3.26 -8.34 -8.78
CA VAL A 21 2.11 -9.25 -8.93
C VAL A 21 0.79 -8.47 -8.86
N ALA A 22 0.62 -7.62 -7.84
CA ALA A 22 -0.57 -6.81 -7.67
C ALA A 22 -0.76 -5.80 -8.82
N TRP A 23 0.33 -5.17 -9.28
CA TRP A 23 0.31 -4.27 -10.44
C TRP A 23 -0.09 -4.97 -11.73
N ARG A 24 0.44 -6.18 -11.98
CA ARG A 24 0.04 -7.00 -13.13
C ARG A 24 -1.45 -7.32 -13.07
N SER A 25 -1.94 -7.81 -11.92
CA SER A 25 -3.36 -8.12 -11.73
C SER A 25 -4.24 -6.89 -11.97
N TYR A 26 -3.84 -5.71 -11.47
CA TYR A 26 -4.55 -4.45 -11.72
C TYR A 26 -4.59 -4.08 -13.20
N ARG A 27 -3.48 -4.25 -13.92
CA ARG A 27 -3.41 -3.94 -15.36
C ARG A 27 -4.25 -4.89 -16.20
N ASP A 28 -4.27 -6.17 -15.82
CA ASP A 28 -5.00 -7.23 -16.52
C ASP A 28 -6.51 -7.12 -16.30
N ALA A 29 -6.94 -6.64 -15.13
CA ALA A 29 -8.36 -6.34 -14.83
C ALA A 29 -8.95 -5.20 -15.69
N GLY A 30 -8.10 -4.40 -16.36
CA GLY A 30 -8.52 -3.31 -17.23
C GLY A 30 -9.11 -2.11 -16.47
N GLY A 31 -9.99 -1.36 -17.13
CA GLY A 31 -10.63 -0.17 -16.54
C GLY A 31 -9.73 1.07 -16.47
N PRO A 32 -10.17 2.11 -15.71
CA PRO A 32 -9.44 3.37 -15.62
C PRO A 32 -8.10 3.18 -14.89
N ARG A 33 -6.99 3.27 -15.64
CA ARG A 33 -5.61 3.13 -15.14
C ARG A 33 -5.12 4.37 -14.39
N ARG A 34 -5.84 4.73 -13.32
CA ARG A 34 -5.58 5.93 -12.50
C ARG A 34 -4.50 5.71 -11.44
N ARG A 35 -4.17 4.46 -11.14
CA ARG A 35 -3.18 4.10 -10.12
C ARG A 35 -1.79 4.00 -10.73
N ILE A 36 -0.79 4.42 -9.98
CA ILE A 36 0.61 4.35 -10.37
C ILE A 36 1.31 3.22 -9.63
N LEU A 37 2.43 2.72 -10.15
CA LEU A 37 3.19 1.64 -9.52
C LEU A 37 3.55 1.95 -8.05
N ALA A 38 3.81 3.22 -7.73
CA ALA A 38 4.13 3.64 -6.36
C ALA A 38 3.03 3.29 -5.34
N ASP A 39 1.74 3.33 -5.72
CA ASP A 39 0.64 2.97 -4.83
C ASP A 39 0.73 1.49 -4.42
N PHE A 40 1.16 0.63 -5.35
CA PHE A 40 1.33 -0.82 -5.11
C PHE A 40 2.59 -1.10 -4.30
N LEU A 41 3.67 -0.34 -4.52
CA LEU A 41 4.89 -0.39 -3.71
C LEU A 41 4.61 -0.04 -2.25
N ILE A 42 3.86 1.03 -2.01
CA ILE A 42 3.45 1.45 -0.66
C ILE A 42 2.59 0.38 0.00
N ALA A 43 1.58 -0.13 -0.70
CA ALA A 43 0.67 -1.12 -0.15
C ALA A 43 1.34 -2.46 0.18
N SER A 44 2.21 -2.94 -0.71
CA SER A 44 2.90 -4.22 -0.49
C SER A 44 3.94 -4.08 0.61
N HIS A 45 4.69 -2.97 0.64
CA HIS A 45 5.61 -2.69 1.75
C HIS A 45 4.87 -2.64 3.09
N ALA A 46 3.77 -1.89 3.18
CA ALA A 46 2.96 -1.84 4.39
C ALA A 46 2.37 -3.21 4.77
N SER A 47 2.01 -4.05 3.79
CA SER A 47 1.47 -5.40 4.05
C SER A 47 2.49 -6.35 4.66
N VAL A 48 3.79 -6.12 4.41
CA VAL A 48 4.89 -6.95 4.92
C VAL A 48 5.48 -6.37 6.21
N HIS A 49 5.62 -5.04 6.28
CA HIS A 49 6.45 -4.37 7.29
C HIS A 49 5.69 -3.55 8.32
N ALA A 50 4.38 -3.37 8.17
CA ALA A 50 3.59 -2.51 9.05
C ALA A 50 2.36 -3.22 9.60
N ASP A 51 1.93 -2.81 10.80
CA ASP A 51 0.65 -3.24 11.35
C ASP A 51 -0.51 -2.63 10.57
N ARG A 52 -0.38 -1.36 10.15
CA ARG A 52 -1.43 -0.58 9.49
C ARG A 52 -0.86 0.45 8.50
N LEU A 53 -1.62 0.74 7.45
CA LEU A 53 -1.38 1.87 6.55
C LEU A 53 -2.28 3.06 6.90
N LEU A 54 -1.68 4.18 7.32
CA LEU A 54 -2.39 5.44 7.52
C LEU A 54 -2.61 6.16 6.17
N THR A 55 -3.84 6.27 5.70
CA THR A 55 -4.15 6.93 4.43
C THR A 55 -5.62 7.35 4.32
N ARG A 56 -5.87 8.45 3.58
CA ARG A 56 -7.23 8.89 3.23
C ARG A 56 -7.82 8.11 2.05
N ASP A 57 -7.00 7.40 1.29
CA ASP A 57 -7.42 6.67 0.09
C ASP A 57 -7.87 5.23 0.39
N ARG A 58 -8.77 5.09 1.35
CA ARG A 58 -9.19 3.78 1.88
C ARG A 58 -9.73 2.81 0.84
N GLY A 59 -10.43 3.32 -0.18
CA GLY A 59 -11.17 2.49 -1.14
C GLY A 59 -10.26 1.63 -2.00
N PHE A 60 -9.17 2.21 -2.49
CA PHE A 60 -8.21 1.47 -3.30
C PHE A 60 -7.45 0.43 -2.49
N TYR A 61 -6.86 0.83 -1.37
CA TYR A 61 -6.05 -0.08 -0.56
C TYR A 61 -6.88 -1.25 -0.01
N ARG A 62 -8.09 -1.01 0.51
CA ARG A 62 -8.95 -2.09 1.02
C ARG A 62 -9.43 -3.06 -0.07
N SER A 63 -9.62 -2.58 -1.30
CA SER A 63 -10.11 -3.43 -2.40
C SER A 63 -9.00 -4.26 -3.05
N HIS A 64 -7.78 -3.74 -3.14
CA HIS A 64 -6.67 -4.40 -3.83
C HIS A 64 -5.71 -5.15 -2.88
N PHE A 65 -5.71 -4.79 -1.60
CA PHE A 65 -4.85 -5.37 -0.56
C PHE A 65 -5.70 -5.77 0.65
N SER A 66 -6.45 -6.87 0.50
CA SER A 66 -7.46 -7.30 1.50
C SER A 66 -6.90 -7.63 2.88
N ARG A 67 -5.61 -7.95 2.98
CA ARG A 67 -4.91 -8.23 4.25
C ARG A 67 -4.31 -6.98 4.89
N LEU A 68 -4.28 -5.85 4.19
CA LEU A 68 -3.72 -4.61 4.70
C LEU A 68 -4.75 -3.87 5.56
N GLU A 69 -4.43 -3.69 6.84
CA GLU A 69 -5.26 -2.89 7.72
C GLU A 69 -5.06 -1.40 7.40
N VAL A 70 -6.15 -0.71 7.04
CA VAL A 70 -6.11 0.70 6.62
C VAL A 70 -6.77 1.59 7.67
N LEU A 71 -5.96 2.48 8.24
CA LEU A 71 -6.39 3.55 9.16
C LEU A 71 -6.63 4.84 8.37
N ASP A 72 -7.84 5.39 8.45
CA ASP A 72 -8.18 6.69 7.86
C ASP A 72 -8.13 7.75 8.97
N PRO A 73 -7.24 8.77 8.90
CA PRO A 73 -7.13 9.79 9.94
C PRO A 73 -8.37 10.69 10.07
N ALA A 74 -9.27 10.66 9.09
CA ALA A 74 -10.50 11.46 9.10
C ALA A 74 -11.76 10.67 9.51
N ALA A 75 -11.60 9.38 9.86
CA ALA A 75 -12.69 8.52 10.30
C ALA A 75 -13.01 8.65 11.79
#